data_AF-A0A946G3K2-F1
#
_entry.id   AF-A0A946G3K2-F1
#
_cell.length_a   1.000
_cell.length_b   1.000
_cell.length_c   1.000
_cell.angle_alpha   90.00
_cell.angle_beta   90.00
_cell.angle_gamma   90.00
#
_symmetry.space_group_name_H-M   'P 1'
#
loop_
_entity.id
_entity.type
_entity.pdbx_description
1 polymer ?
#
loop_
_entity_poly.entity_id
_entity_poly.type
_entity_poly.pdbx_seq_one_letter_code
_entity_poly.pdbx_strand_id
1 'polypeptide(L)'
;MILDIKNGQVLINMEVVANFYAYKVNAGEQPPEDCSELQSPAEDIIYLQNISVSPEYRRRGICRSVVHALLEQGRPVVIYPLPIEVECGDKIDWQTQQLKGWYREMGFIEEGDMMYLYGDEKGAHEPDGYQANK
;
A
#
# COMPACT_ATOMS: atom_id res chain seq x y z
N MET A 1 6.90 -14.03 -13.63
CA MET A 1 5.50 -14.49 -13.76
C MET A 1 4.72 -13.84 -12.63
N ILE A 2 3.95 -12.79 -12.96
CA ILE A 2 3.09 -12.09 -11.99
C ILE A 2 2.00 -13.07 -11.53
N LEU A 3 1.96 -13.37 -10.24
CA LEU A 3 0.90 -14.16 -9.63
C LEU A 3 -0.25 -13.21 -9.27
N ASP A 4 -1.33 -13.30 -10.03
CA ASP A 4 -2.50 -12.45 -9.89
C ASP A 4 -3.20 -12.65 -8.54
N ILE A 5 -3.31 -11.60 -7.72
CA ILE A 5 -4.41 -11.48 -6.75
C ILE A 5 -5.52 -10.70 -7.46
N LYS A 6 -6.12 -11.33 -8.49
CA LYS A 6 -7.09 -10.67 -9.38
C LYS A 6 -8.41 -10.42 -8.64
N ASN A 7 -8.71 -9.13 -8.40
CA ASN A 7 -9.98 -8.55 -7.93
C ASN A 7 -10.51 -9.13 -6.61
N GLY A 8 -10.02 -8.60 -5.49
CA GLY A 8 -10.54 -8.94 -4.17
C GLY A 8 -11.79 -8.13 -3.81
N GLN A 9 -12.75 -8.80 -3.19
CA GLN A 9 -13.95 -8.16 -2.65
C GLN A 9 -14.05 -8.42 -1.15
N VAL A 10 -14.48 -7.40 -0.41
CA VAL A 10 -14.89 -7.55 0.98
C VAL A 10 -16.40 -7.57 1.02
N LEU A 11 -16.97 -8.59 1.63
CA LEU A 11 -18.41 -8.72 1.81
C LEU A 11 -18.80 -8.57 3.28
N ILE A 12 -19.88 -7.83 3.55
CA ILE A 12 -20.56 -7.79 4.85
C ILE A 12 -22.03 -8.11 4.57
N ASN A 13 -22.59 -9.12 5.23
CA ASN A 13 -23.98 -9.56 5.02
C ASN A 13 -24.33 -9.81 3.53
N MET A 14 -23.41 -10.43 2.78
CA MET A 14 -23.52 -10.67 1.33
C MET A 14 -23.53 -9.42 0.43
N GLU A 15 -23.33 -8.23 0.98
CA GLU A 15 -23.15 -6.99 0.23
C GLU A 15 -21.67 -6.72 0.00
N VAL A 16 -21.28 -6.35 -1.22
CA VAL A 16 -19.90 -5.93 -1.53
C VAL A 16 -19.67 -4.54 -0.97
N VAL A 17 -18.83 -4.44 0.06
CA VAL A 17 -18.55 -3.18 0.76
C VAL A 17 -17.21 -2.55 0.37
N ALA A 18 -16.31 -3.34 -0.21
CA ALA A 18 -15.06 -2.84 -0.77
C ALA A 18 -14.58 -3.71 -1.93
N ASN A 19 -13.89 -3.07 -2.87
CA ASN A 19 -13.17 -3.73 -3.96
C ASN A 19 -11.71 -3.31 -3.88
N PHE A 20 -10.79 -4.25 -4.13
CA PHE A 20 -9.36 -3.95 -4.21
C PHE A 20 -8.67 -4.73 -5.32
N TYR A 21 -7.58 -4.16 -5.81
CA TYR A 21 -6.75 -4.70 -6.88
C TYR A 21 -5.31 -4.76 -6.38
N ALA A 22 -4.75 -5.97 -6.33
CA ALA A 22 -3.39 -6.18 -5.86
C ALA A 22 -2.67 -7.24 -6.70
N TYR A 23 -1.34 -7.15 -6.78
CA TYR A 23 -0.51 -8.06 -7.56
C TYR A 23 0.65 -8.56 -6.72
N LYS A 24 0.98 -9.85 -6.82
CA LYS A 24 2.26 -10.34 -6.34
C LYS A 24 3.32 -10.05 -7.40
N VAL A 25 4.29 -9.22 -7.05
CA VAL A 25 5.43 -8.90 -7.90
C VAL A 25 6.65 -9.53 -7.24
N ASN A 26 7.39 -10.36 -7.98
CA ASN A 26 8.60 -10.96 -7.45
C ASN A 26 9.78 -10.01 -7.65
N ALA A 27 10.83 -10.19 -6.84
CA ALA A 27 12.06 -9.42 -6.97
C ALA A 27 12.62 -9.49 -8.39
N GLY A 28 13.01 -8.34 -8.95
CA GLY A 28 13.56 -8.24 -10.30
C GLY A 28 12.56 -8.37 -11.45
N GLU A 29 11.28 -8.66 -11.19
CA GLU A 29 10.25 -8.69 -12.22
C GLU A 29 9.67 -7.30 -12.49
N GLN A 30 9.31 -7.03 -13.74
CA GLN A 30 8.63 -5.79 -14.11
C GLN A 30 7.22 -5.77 -13.48
N PRO A 31 6.84 -4.70 -12.78
CA PRO A 31 5.47 -4.49 -12.30
C PRO A 31 4.45 -4.36 -13.45
N PRO A 32 3.14 -4.42 -13.17
CA PRO A 32 2.09 -4.12 -14.16
C PRO A 32 2.29 -2.74 -14.83
N GLU A 33 1.76 -2.55 -16.05
CA GLU A 33 1.99 -1.34 -16.86
C GLU A 33 1.54 -0.03 -16.16
N ASP A 34 0.49 -0.10 -15.34
CA ASP A 34 -0.01 1.01 -14.51
C ASP A 34 0.95 1.42 -13.37
N CYS A 35 2.02 0.65 -13.18
CA CYS A 35 3.09 0.85 -12.22
C CYS A 35 4.45 0.82 -12.95
N SER A 36 4.48 1.07 -14.27
CA SER A 36 5.71 0.97 -15.09
C SER A 36 6.82 1.94 -14.69
N GLU A 37 6.49 3.01 -13.98
CA GLU A 37 7.46 3.95 -13.37
C GLU A 37 8.18 3.33 -12.15
N LEU A 38 7.62 2.27 -11.55
CA LEU A 38 8.27 1.49 -10.51
C LEU A 38 9.33 0.61 -11.18
N GLN A 39 10.60 0.88 -10.88
CA GLN A 39 11.68 -0.04 -11.20
C GLN A 39 11.40 -1.41 -10.58
N SER A 40 11.88 -2.49 -11.21
CA SER A 40 11.71 -3.84 -10.67
C SER A 40 12.07 -3.88 -9.18
N PRO A 41 11.17 -4.35 -8.29
CA PRO A 41 11.40 -4.29 -6.86
C PRO A 41 12.59 -5.15 -6.46
N ALA A 42 13.34 -4.72 -5.44
CA ALA A 42 14.50 -5.45 -4.94
C ALA A 42 14.13 -6.72 -4.14
N GLU A 43 12.89 -6.79 -3.64
CA GLU A 43 12.34 -7.95 -2.94
C GLU A 43 10.94 -8.31 -3.46
N ASP A 44 10.43 -9.47 -3.04
CA ASP A 44 9.08 -9.91 -3.35
C ASP A 44 8.05 -9.04 -2.63
N ILE A 45 7.15 -8.40 -3.37
CA ILE A 45 6.14 -7.49 -2.82
C ILE A 45 4.71 -7.91 -3.20
N ILE A 46 3.75 -7.31 -2.49
CA ILE A 46 2.37 -7.18 -2.93
C ILE A 46 2.14 -5.72 -3.30
N TYR A 47 1.96 -5.46 -4.58
CA TYR A 47 1.59 -4.15 -5.08
C TYR A 47 0.08 -3.98 -4.96
N LEU A 48 -0.38 -3.08 -4.08
CA LEU A 48 -1.78 -2.68 -3.93
C LEU A 48 -2.05 -1.46 -4.83
N GLN A 49 -2.65 -1.73 -5.98
CA GLN A 49 -2.97 -0.70 -6.98
C GLN A 49 -4.11 0.21 -6.53
N ASN A 50 -5.19 -0.38 -6.02
CA ASN A 50 -6.37 0.38 -5.63
C ASN A 50 -7.15 -0.37 -4.55
N ILE A 51 -7.77 0.39 -3.65
CA ILE A 51 -8.80 -0.06 -2.73
C ILE A 51 -9.88 1.01 -2.62
N SER A 52 -11.13 0.61 -2.86
CA SER A 52 -12.30 1.47 -2.75
C SER A 52 -13.30 0.87 -1.78
N VAL A 53 -13.73 1.66 -0.81
CA VAL A 53 -14.74 1.29 0.19
C VAL A 53 -15.99 2.13 -0.05
N SER A 54 -17.14 1.47 -0.11
CA SER A 54 -18.43 2.12 -0.32
C SER A 54 -18.68 3.19 0.77
N PRO A 55 -19.20 4.39 0.40
CA PRO A 55 -19.28 5.55 1.29
C PRO A 55 -19.86 5.28 2.69
N GLU A 56 -20.95 4.51 2.75
CA GLU A 56 -21.68 4.12 3.94
C GLU A 56 -20.91 3.16 4.88
N TYR A 57 -19.86 2.53 4.36
CA TYR A 57 -18.97 1.61 5.08
C TYR A 57 -17.60 2.23 5.40
N ARG A 58 -17.35 3.49 5.02
CA ARG A 58 -16.09 4.20 5.35
C ARG A 58 -15.94 4.42 6.85
N ARG A 59 -14.69 4.63 7.30
CA ARG A 59 -14.30 4.84 8.71
C ARG A 59 -14.61 3.66 9.65
N ARG A 60 -14.80 2.45 9.09
CA ARG A 60 -15.01 1.20 9.85
C ARG A 60 -13.79 0.28 9.89
N GLY A 61 -12.62 0.77 9.49
CA GLY A 61 -11.38 -0.02 9.46
C GLY A 61 -11.25 -1.00 8.30
N ILE A 62 -12.20 -1.07 7.36
CA ILE A 62 -12.18 -2.04 6.25
C ILE A 62 -10.90 -1.99 5.43
N CYS A 63 -10.43 -0.79 5.04
CA CYS A 63 -9.18 -0.68 4.30
C CYS A 63 -7.98 -1.24 5.07
N ARG A 64 -7.92 -0.94 6.39
CA ARG A 64 -6.88 -1.49 7.26
C ARG A 64 -6.97 -3.01 7.30
N SER A 65 -8.16 -3.59 7.45
CA SER A 65 -8.34 -5.04 7.44
C SER A 65 -7.87 -5.68 6.13
N VAL A 66 -8.15 -5.08 4.97
CA VAL A 66 -7.67 -5.58 3.68
C VAL A 66 -6.14 -5.54 3.60
N VAL A 67 -5.55 -4.41 3.95
CA VAL A 67 -4.09 -4.25 3.93
C VAL A 67 -3.41 -5.26 4.86
N HIS A 68 -3.95 -5.47 6.07
CA HIS A 68 -3.44 -6.47 7.01
C HIS A 68 -3.56 -7.89 6.45
N ALA A 69 -4.69 -8.24 5.84
CA ALA A 69 -4.86 -9.55 5.18
C ALA A 69 -3.92 -9.75 3.98
N LEU A 70 -3.55 -8.68 3.26
CA LEU A 70 -2.51 -8.73 2.24
C LEU A 70 -1.13 -8.96 2.87
N LEU A 71 -0.84 -8.27 3.98
CA LEU A 71 0.43 -8.38 4.70
C LEU A 71 0.65 -9.79 5.28
N GLU A 72 -0.41 -10.46 5.75
CA GLU A 72 -0.40 -11.84 6.24
C GLU A 72 0.10 -12.87 5.19
N GLN A 73 0.19 -12.48 3.92
CA GLN A 73 0.76 -13.32 2.87
C GLN A 73 2.31 -13.36 2.89
N GLY A 74 2.94 -12.70 3.86
CA GLY A 74 4.39 -12.75 4.09
C GLY A 74 5.21 -11.91 3.11
N ARG A 75 4.60 -10.92 2.46
CA ARG A 75 5.27 -9.97 1.56
C ARG A 75 4.94 -8.54 2.00
N PRO A 76 5.89 -7.60 1.89
CA PRO A 76 5.58 -6.19 2.08
C PRO A 76 4.48 -5.73 1.14
N VAL A 77 3.59 -4.88 1.63
CA VAL A 77 2.54 -4.25 0.82
C VAL A 77 3.04 -2.89 0.36
N VAL A 78 3.00 -2.65 -0.95
CA VAL A 78 3.48 -1.42 -1.59
C VAL A 78 2.33 -0.72 -2.28
N ILE A 79 2.25 0.60 -2.13
CA ILE A 79 1.27 1.45 -2.83
C ILE A 79 2.02 2.47 -3.68
N TYR A 80 1.81 2.43 -5.00
CA TYR A 80 2.41 3.36 -5.96
C TYR A 80 1.81 3.25 -7.40
N PRO A 81 1.42 4.34 -8.06
CA PRO A 81 1.29 5.68 -7.50
C PRO A 81 0.17 5.71 -6.46
N LEU A 82 0.17 6.73 -5.59
CA LEU A 82 -0.93 6.91 -4.66
C LEU A 82 -2.24 7.13 -5.44
N PRO A 83 -3.33 6.39 -5.15
CA PRO A 83 -4.57 6.51 -5.88
C PRO A 83 -5.27 7.83 -5.53
N ILE A 84 -4.96 8.87 -6.31
CA ILE A 84 -5.57 10.20 -6.22
C ILE A 84 -6.19 10.48 -7.58
N GLU A 85 -7.51 10.62 -7.63
CA GLU A 85 -8.21 11.09 -8.83
C GLU A 85 -7.85 12.57 -9.05
N VAL A 86 -7.06 12.86 -10.09
CA VAL A 86 -6.54 14.20 -10.35
C VAL A 86 -7.52 14.98 -11.22
N GLU A 87 -8.29 15.89 -10.63
CA GLU A 87 -8.82 17.07 -11.33
C GLU A 87 -8.06 18.33 -10.88
N CYS A 88 -7.13 18.77 -11.74
CA CYS A 88 -6.44 20.06 -11.74
C CYS A 88 -5.36 20.34 -10.67
N GLY A 89 -4.29 21.02 -11.14
CA GLY A 89 -3.06 21.37 -10.43
C GLY A 89 -3.22 22.19 -9.14
N ASP A 90 -2.10 22.27 -8.42
CA ASP A 90 -1.86 22.84 -7.08
C ASP A 90 -2.60 22.16 -5.90
N LYS A 91 -3.71 21.45 -6.13
CA LYS A 91 -4.41 20.67 -5.10
C LYS A 91 -3.77 19.29 -4.81
N ILE A 92 -2.78 18.91 -5.61
CA ILE A 92 -2.15 17.59 -5.57
C ILE A 92 -1.38 17.40 -4.26
N ASP A 93 -0.64 18.40 -3.78
CA ASP A 93 0.25 18.19 -2.63
C ASP A 93 -0.54 17.93 -1.34
N TRP A 94 -1.54 18.76 -0.98
CA TRP A 94 -2.25 18.59 0.30
C TRP A 94 -3.06 17.29 0.38
N GLN A 95 -3.73 16.87 -0.70
CA GLN A 95 -4.48 15.61 -0.72
C GLN A 95 -3.54 14.40 -0.66
N THR A 96 -2.41 14.49 -1.38
CA THR A 96 -1.36 13.48 -1.31
C THR A 96 -0.79 13.39 0.08
N GLN A 97 -0.46 14.51 0.72
CA GLN A 97 0.08 14.53 2.09
C GLN A 97 -0.92 14.00 3.12
N GLN A 98 -2.22 14.30 2.97
CA GLN A 98 -3.25 13.72 3.85
C GLN A 98 -3.38 12.21 3.66
N LEU A 99 -3.36 11.74 2.41
CA LEU A 99 -3.44 10.32 2.12
C LEU A 99 -2.19 9.57 2.61
N LYS A 100 -0.99 10.13 2.38
CA LYS A 100 0.27 9.64 2.96
C LYS A 100 0.19 9.60 4.47
N GLY A 101 -0.30 10.67 5.12
CA GLY A 101 -0.50 10.74 6.56
C GLY A 101 -1.37 9.61 7.09
N TRP A 102 -2.48 9.32 6.41
CA TRP A 102 -3.35 8.20 6.78
C TRP A 102 -2.67 6.83 6.61
N TYR A 103 -1.87 6.64 5.55
CA TYR A 103 -1.08 5.41 5.40
C TYR A 103 0.02 5.30 6.48
N ARG A 104 0.67 6.40 6.87
CA ARG A 104 1.62 6.41 8.00
C ARG A 104 0.94 5.99 9.30
N GLU A 105 -0.30 6.44 9.56
CA GLU A 105 -1.09 6.00 10.71
C GLU A 105 -1.40 4.49 10.70
N MET A 106 -1.35 3.84 9.53
CA MET A 106 -1.45 2.38 9.41
C MET A 106 -0.11 1.65 9.56
N GLY A 107 0.99 2.38 9.68
CA GLY A 107 2.35 1.83 9.79
C GLY A 107 3.13 1.79 8.47
N PHE A 108 2.62 2.39 7.39
CA PHE A 108 3.41 2.52 6.17
C PHE A 108 4.58 3.49 6.36
N ILE A 109 5.71 3.16 5.74
CA ILE A 109 6.93 3.96 5.69
C ILE A 109 7.08 4.51 4.27
N GLU A 110 7.55 5.74 4.14
CA GLU A 110 7.86 6.35 2.86
C GLU A 110 9.26 5.97 2.38
N GLU A 111 9.34 5.46 1.15
CA GLU A 111 10.60 5.24 0.44
C GLU A 111 10.51 5.88 -0.94
N GLY A 112 11.03 7.11 -1.06
CA GLY A 112 10.84 7.93 -2.25
C GLY A 112 9.36 8.27 -2.46
N ASP A 113 8.81 7.91 -3.61
CA ASP A 113 7.40 8.13 -3.96
C ASP A 113 6.47 6.98 -3.53
N MET A 114 7.04 5.92 -2.95
CA MET A 114 6.32 4.70 -2.57
C MET A 114 5.98 4.68 -1.09
N MET A 115 4.89 3.99 -0.74
CA MET A 115 4.55 3.64 0.64
C MET A 115 4.72 2.12 0.83
N TYR A 116 5.56 1.72 1.78
CA TYR A 116 5.80 0.31 2.15
C TYR A 116 5.21 -0.02 3.52
N LEU A 117 4.53 -1.15 3.62
CA LEU A 117 4.13 -1.75 4.90
C LEU A 117 4.81 -3.10 5.04
N TYR A 118 5.60 -3.25 6.10
CA TYR A 118 6.30 -4.48 6.44
C TYR A 118 5.55 -5.25 7.52
N GLY A 119 5.62 -6.59 7.48
CA GLY A 119 5.14 -7.44 8.57
C GLY A 119 6.01 -7.28 9.82
N ASP A 120 5.46 -7.65 10.99
CA ASP A 120 6.12 -7.52 12.30
C ASP A 120 7.53 -8.16 12.38
N GLU A 121 7.88 -9.05 11.45
CA GLU A 121 9.19 -9.72 11.40
C GLU A 121 10.32 -8.84 10.81
N LYS A 122 9.99 -7.73 10.13
CA LYS A 122 10.96 -6.77 9.56
C LYS A 122 10.83 -5.34 10.11
N GLY A 123 9.88 -5.06 11.00
CA GLY A 123 9.62 -3.73 11.58
C GLY A 123 10.61 -3.25 12.64
N ALA A 124 11.64 -4.02 12.99
CA ALA A 124 12.71 -3.59 13.87
C ALA A 124 13.82 -2.88 13.08
N HIS A 125 13.50 -1.75 12.43
CA HIS A 125 14.53 -0.77 12.16
C HIS A 125 14.75 -0.01 13.47
N GLU A 126 15.67 -0.51 14.30
CA GLU A 126 16.23 0.30 15.39
C GLU A 126 16.66 1.64 14.78
N PRO A 127 16.21 2.79 15.30
CA PRO A 127 16.76 4.07 14.87
C PRO A 127 18.26 4.03 15.21
N ASP A 128 19.07 4.09 14.16
CA ASP A 128 20.52 4.05 14.20
C ASP A 128 21.03 4.89 15.37
N GLY A 129 21.77 4.22 16.27
CA GLY A 129 22.19 4.78 17.54
C GLY A 129 22.96 6.08 17.34
N TYR A 130 22.40 7.17 17.84
CA TYR A 130 23.18 8.38 18.09
C TYR A 130 24.26 8.04 19.13
N GLN A 131 25.48 7.77 18.65
CA GLN A 131 26.67 7.74 19.50
C GLN A 131 26.92 9.17 20.01
N ALA A 132 26.63 9.41 21.28
CA ALA A 132 27.18 10.54 22.00
C ALA A 132 28.71 10.36 22.09
N ASN A 133 29.45 11.14 21.31
CA ASN A 133 30.90 11.24 21.45
C ASN A 133 31.25 11.85 22.82
N LYS A 134 32.31 11.26 23.40
CA LYS A 134 32.98 11.63 24.64
C LYS A 134 33.47 13.08 24.68
#